data_AF-A6N847-F1
#
_entry.id   AF-A6N847-F1
#
_cell.length_a   1.000
_cell.length_b   1.000
_cell.length_c   1.000
_cell.angle_alpha   90.00
_cell.angle_beta   90.00
_cell.angle_gamma   90.00
#
_symmetry.space_group_name_H-M   'P 1'
#
loop_
_entity.id
_entity.type
_entity.pdbx_description
1 polymer ?
#
loop_
_entity_poly.entity_id
_entity_poly.type
_entity_poly.pdbx_seq_one_letter_code
_entity_poly.pdbx_strand_id
1 'polypeptide(L)'
;GAVRPREGRAVAQACDYIAAGDIFQVNITARMWGARPPGLSPIAAYRALRVTFAAPFGAFLSCGPDFALLSASPERFVALDVHGVMRTRPIKGTAPRDPDPVRDRQRARAGEL
;
A
#
# COMPACT_ATOMS: atom_id res chain seq x y z
N GLY A 1 -14.58 7.83 0.13
CA GLY A 1 -14.53 7.15 -1.18
C GLY A 1 -15.42 5.93 -1.09
N ALA A 2 -16.35 5.76 -2.03
CA ALA A 2 -17.30 4.65 -2.00
C ALA A 2 -16.57 3.32 -2.29
N VAL A 3 -16.82 2.30 -1.47
CA VAL A 3 -16.37 0.93 -1.74
C VAL A 3 -17.11 0.46 -3.00
N ARG A 4 -16.35 0.04 -4.02
CA ARG A 4 -16.91 -0.44 -5.28
C ARG A 4 -17.71 -1.74 -5.03
N PRO A 5 -18.76 -2.04 -5.83
CA PRO A 5 -19.70 -3.12 -5.52
C PRO A 5 -19.09 -4.53 -5.42
N ARG A 6 -17.98 -4.81 -6.14
CA ARG A 6 -17.29 -6.11 -6.08
C ARG A 6 -16.49 -6.26 -4.79
N GLU A 7 -15.83 -5.20 -4.37
CA GLU A 7 -15.06 -5.12 -3.14
C GLU A 7 -15.98 -5.22 -1.92
N GLY A 8 -17.16 -4.59 -1.96
CA GLY A 8 -18.16 -4.72 -0.91
C GLY A 8 -18.61 -6.17 -0.69
N ARG A 9 -18.81 -6.93 -1.78
CA ARG A 9 -19.14 -8.37 -1.68
C ARG A 9 -18.00 -9.20 -1.12
N ALA A 10 -16.76 -8.94 -1.56
CA ALA A 10 -15.58 -9.65 -1.04
C ALA A 10 -15.37 -9.38 0.46
N VAL A 11 -15.63 -8.15 0.92
CA VAL A 11 -15.56 -7.78 2.33
C VAL A 11 -16.64 -8.50 3.13
N ALA A 12 -17.89 -8.53 2.65
CA ALA A 12 -18.97 -9.24 3.34
C ALA A 12 -18.65 -10.74 3.50
N GLN A 13 -18.19 -11.38 2.43
CA GLN A 13 -17.79 -12.78 2.47
C GLN A 13 -16.62 -13.04 3.43
N ALA A 14 -15.63 -12.13 3.48
CA ALA A 14 -14.54 -12.23 4.44
C ALA A 14 -15.04 -12.13 5.89
N CYS A 15 -16.01 -11.25 6.17
CA CYS A 15 -16.64 -11.16 7.48
C CYS A 15 -17.37 -12.46 7.85
N ASP A 16 -18.09 -13.08 6.90
CA ASP A 16 -18.77 -14.36 7.14
C ASP A 16 -17.78 -15.47 7.51
N TYR A 17 -16.65 -15.58 6.80
CA TYR A 17 -15.60 -16.55 7.14
C TYR A 17 -14.94 -16.29 8.49
N ILE A 18 -14.74 -15.01 8.85
CA ILE A 18 -14.22 -14.67 10.18
C ILE A 18 -15.22 -15.06 11.27
N ALA A 19 -16.52 -14.78 11.06
CA ALA A 19 -17.58 -15.11 12.01
C ALA A 19 -17.76 -16.63 12.17
N ALA A 20 -17.59 -17.41 11.10
CA ALA A 20 -17.61 -18.87 11.12
C ALA A 20 -16.37 -19.48 11.79
N GLY A 21 -15.30 -18.70 11.99
CA GLY A 21 -14.04 -19.16 12.57
C GLY A 21 -13.08 -19.79 11.55
N ASP A 22 -13.34 -19.65 10.25
CA ASP A 22 -12.51 -20.24 9.19
C ASP A 22 -11.16 -19.51 9.05
N ILE A 23 -11.16 -18.19 9.22
CA ILE A 23 -9.96 -17.33 9.12
C ILE A 23 -9.97 -16.24 10.19
N PHE A 24 -8.79 -15.75 10.57
CA PHE A 24 -8.64 -14.62 11.50
C PHE A 24 -8.51 -13.26 10.79
N GLN A 25 -7.88 -13.21 9.61
CA GLN A 25 -7.66 -11.98 8.85
C GLN A 25 -7.46 -12.31 7.36
N VAL A 26 -7.90 -11.40 6.48
CA VAL A 26 -7.62 -11.43 5.04
C VAL A 26 -7.34 -10.03 4.51
N ASN A 27 -6.44 -9.93 3.52
CA ASN A 27 -6.12 -8.68 2.83
C ASN A 27 -6.78 -8.66 1.46
N ILE A 28 -7.90 -7.94 1.34
CA ILE A 28 -8.60 -7.76 0.07
C ILE A 28 -7.92 -6.64 -0.72
N THR A 29 -7.53 -6.91 -1.96
CA THR A 29 -6.89 -5.93 -2.84
C THR A 29 -7.73 -5.71 -4.09
N ALA A 30 -7.60 -4.51 -4.69
CA ALA A 30 -8.30 -4.18 -5.91
C ALA A 30 -7.33 -3.55 -6.92
N ARG A 31 -7.44 -3.98 -8.18
CA ARG A 31 -6.63 -3.41 -9.27
C ARG A 31 -7.33 -2.21 -9.88
N MET A 32 -6.55 -1.20 -10.21
CA MET A 32 -6.99 -0.05 -10.99
C MET A 32 -6.22 -0.03 -12.31
N TRP A 33 -6.90 0.40 -13.37
CA TRP A 33 -6.36 0.50 -14.71
C TRP A 33 -6.61 1.90 -15.24
N GLY A 34 -5.66 2.43 -15.99
CA GLY A 34 -5.76 3.73 -16.64
C GLY A 34 -4.87 3.75 -17.87
N ALA A 35 -5.22 4.59 -18.84
CA ALA A 35 -4.38 4.79 -20.01
C ALA A 35 -3.10 5.53 -19.60
N ARG A 36 -1.95 5.06 -20.09
CA ARG A 36 -0.68 5.77 -19.94
C ARG A 36 -0.67 6.95 -20.92
N PRO A 37 -0.40 8.19 -20.46
CA PRO A 37 -0.25 9.33 -21.36
C PRO A 37 0.80 9.06 -22.45
N PRO A 38 0.55 9.45 -23.71
CA PRO A 38 1.54 9.34 -24.77
C PRO A 38 2.85 10.03 -24.37
N GLY A 39 3.99 9.42 -24.70
CA GLY A 39 5.32 9.95 -24.38
C GLY A 39 5.76 9.85 -22.91
N LEU A 40 4.88 9.44 -21.98
CA LEU A 40 5.29 9.23 -20.58
C LEU A 40 6.14 7.95 -20.46
N SER A 41 7.45 8.12 -20.26
CA SER A 41 8.34 6.99 -20.01
C SER A 41 8.15 6.43 -18.59
N PRO A 42 8.34 5.11 -18.37
CA PRO A 42 8.22 4.51 -17.03
C PRO A 42 9.15 5.15 -15.99
N ILE A 43 10.37 5.51 -16.38
CA ILE A 43 11.32 6.15 -15.45
C ILE A 43 10.90 7.58 -15.09
N ALA A 44 10.29 8.33 -16.01
CA ALA A 44 9.73 9.64 -15.71
C ALA A 44 8.56 9.52 -14.74
N ALA A 45 7.68 8.55 -14.94
CA ALA A 45 6.60 8.24 -14.01
C ALA A 45 7.13 7.84 -12.61
N TYR A 46 8.22 7.06 -12.54
CA TYR A 46 8.85 6.70 -11.27
C TYR A 46 9.43 7.90 -10.54
N ARG A 47 10.12 8.79 -11.25
CA ARG A 47 10.65 10.03 -10.66
C ARG A 47 9.53 10.90 -10.09
N ALA A 48 8.44 11.07 -10.84
CA ALA A 48 7.26 11.79 -10.35
C ALA A 48 6.67 11.12 -9.10
N LEU A 49 6.53 9.79 -9.10
CA LEU A 49 6.06 9.02 -7.95
C LEU A 49 6.91 9.27 -6.69
N ARG A 50 8.25 9.32 -6.84
CA ARG A 50 9.17 9.55 -5.70
C ARG A 50 9.11 10.97 -5.14
N VAL A 51 8.73 11.96 -5.96
CA VAL A 51 8.52 13.34 -5.50
C VAL A 51 7.18 13.45 -4.76
N THR A 52 6.12 12.82 -5.26
CA THR A 52 4.77 12.94 -4.68
C THR A 52 4.59 12.06 -3.44
N PHE A 53 5.20 10.88 -3.39
CA PHE A 53 5.08 9.93 -2.29
C PHE A 53 6.45 9.63 -1.67
N ALA A 54 6.76 10.31 -0.58
CA ALA A 54 8.03 10.23 0.16
C ALA A 54 8.11 8.95 1.02
N ALA A 55 7.84 7.80 0.41
CA ALA A 55 8.02 6.51 1.06
C ALA A 55 9.53 6.24 1.32
N PRO A 56 9.88 5.65 2.48
CA PRO A 56 11.25 5.30 2.82
C PRO A 56 11.85 4.23 1.88
N PHE A 57 11.01 3.41 1.24
CA PHE A 57 11.44 2.39 0.30
C PHE A 57 10.84 2.65 -1.08
N GLY A 58 11.61 2.35 -2.13
CA GLY A 58 11.11 2.43 -3.49
C GLY A 58 11.94 1.57 -4.43
N ALA A 59 11.29 1.09 -5.49
CA ALA A 59 11.93 0.27 -6.51
C ALA A 59 11.41 0.65 -7.89
N PHE A 60 12.31 0.61 -8.87
CA PHE A 60 12.00 0.67 -10.29
C PHE A 60 12.59 -0.58 -10.93
N LEU A 61 11.76 -1.39 -11.56
CA LEU A 61 12.20 -2.55 -12.33
C LEU A 61 11.75 -2.37 -13.77
N SER A 62 12.71 -2.35 -14.69
CA SER A 62 12.44 -2.50 -16.12
C SER A 62 12.36 -3.99 -16.41
N CYS A 63 11.18 -4.47 -16.80
CA CYS A 63 10.89 -5.89 -16.96
C CYS A 63 10.73 -6.27 -18.45
N GLY A 64 11.43 -5.55 -19.33
CA GLY A 64 11.33 -5.68 -20.78
C GLY A 64 10.66 -4.47 -21.43
N PRO A 65 10.37 -4.55 -22.74
CA PRO A 65 9.88 -3.40 -23.51
C PRO A 65 8.46 -2.96 -23.10
N ASP A 66 7.61 -3.90 -22.66
CA ASP A 66 6.18 -3.64 -22.48
C ASP A 66 5.76 -3.51 -21.01
N PHE A 67 6.68 -3.73 -20.07
CA PHE A 67 6.36 -3.78 -18.66
C PHE A 67 7.47 -3.17 -17.80
N ALA A 68 7.04 -2.32 -16.86
CA ALA A 68 7.89 -1.82 -15.79
C ALA A 68 7.09 -1.82 -14.48
N LEU A 69 7.76 -2.16 -13.39
CA LEU A 69 7.22 -2.07 -12.04
C LEU A 69 7.77 -0.83 -11.34
N LEU A 70 6.86 -0.01 -10.82
CA LEU A 70 7.16 1.16 -10.01
C LEU A 70 6.59 0.92 -8.63
N SER A 71 7.42 1.06 -7.59
CA SER A 71 7.01 0.85 -6.21
C SER A 71 7.49 2.00 -5.32
N ALA A 72 6.61 2.40 -4.41
CA ALA A 72 6.92 3.30 -3.31
C ALA A 72 6.26 2.71 -2.04
N SER A 73 7.04 1.96 -1.26
CA SER A 73 6.55 1.17 -0.13
C SER A 73 6.82 1.88 1.19
N PRO A 74 5.80 2.07 2.04
CA PRO A 74 5.99 2.57 3.41
C PRO A 74 6.56 1.51 4.36
N GLU A 75 6.46 0.23 4.01
CA GLU A 75 6.69 -0.88 4.92
C GLU A 75 7.96 -1.66 4.57
N ARG A 76 8.71 -2.06 5.60
CA ARG A 76 9.84 -2.99 5.47
C ARG A 76 9.34 -4.40 5.72
N PHE A 77 9.33 -5.21 4.67
CA PHE A 77 9.12 -6.64 4.82
C PHE A 77 10.26 -7.29 5.61
N VAL A 78 11.50 -7.21 5.12
CA VAL A 78 12.68 -7.74 5.79
C VAL A 78 13.93 -6.94 5.44
N ALA A 79 14.87 -6.85 6.38
CA ALA A 79 16.26 -6.46 6.15
C ALA A 79 17.16 -7.45 6.90
N LEU A 80 18.17 -7.99 6.22
CA LEU A 80 19.18 -8.86 6.78
C LEU A 80 20.52 -8.14 6.65
N ASP A 81 21.25 -7.97 7.75
CA ASP A 81 22.58 -7.39 7.72
C ASP A 81 23.69 -8.44 7.56
N VAL A 82 24.92 -7.96 7.39
CA VAL A 82 26.11 -8.80 7.17
C VAL A 82 26.47 -9.69 8.37
N HIS A 83 25.92 -9.42 9.55
CA HIS A 83 26.11 -10.22 10.76
C HIS A 83 25.00 -11.26 10.94
N GLY A 84 24.06 -11.34 10.00
CA GLY A 84 22.93 -12.26 10.06
C GLY A 84 21.75 -11.76 10.90
N VAL A 85 21.72 -10.48 11.28
CA VAL A 85 20.59 -9.92 12.04
C VAL A 85 19.47 -9.55 11.10
N MET A 86 18.30 -10.14 11.33
CA MET A 86 17.08 -9.89 10.57
C MET A 86 16.17 -8.88 11.28
N ARG A 87 15.59 -7.94 10.53
CA ARG A 87 14.65 -6.93 11.02
C ARG A 87 13.43 -6.80 10.10
N THR A 88 12.24 -6.76 10.68
CA THR A 88 10.98 -6.44 9.99
C THR A 88 10.35 -5.20 10.65
N ARG A 89 9.46 -4.49 9.94
CA ARG A 89 8.67 -3.39 10.52
C ARG A 89 7.26 -3.42 9.96
N PRO A 90 6.42 -4.39 10.40
CA PRO A 90 5.07 -4.52 9.88
C PRO A 90 4.22 -3.30 10.23
N ILE A 91 3.31 -2.93 9.33
CA ILE A 91 2.32 -1.87 9.57
C ILE A 91 0.95 -2.53 9.72
N LYS A 92 0.25 -2.19 10.80
CA LYS A 92 -1.15 -2.58 11.02
C LYS A 92 -1.94 -1.33 11.39
N GLY A 93 -3.17 -1.25 10.90
CA GLY A 93 -4.00 -0.07 11.03
C GLY A 93 -3.61 1.02 10.03
N THR A 94 -4.59 1.80 9.58
CA THR A 94 -4.35 2.94 8.71
C THR A 94 -5.38 4.01 9.01
N ALA A 95 -4.91 5.22 9.29
CA ALA A 95 -5.77 6.39 9.48
C ALA A 95 -5.53 7.39 8.34
N PRO A 96 -6.58 7.97 7.73
CA PRO A 96 -6.41 8.99 6.71
C PRO A 96 -5.83 10.27 7.33
N ARG A 97 -4.83 10.85 6.66
CA ARG A 97 -4.24 12.14 7.01
C ARG A 97 -5.30 13.24 7.03
N ASP A 98 -5.16 14.20 7.92
CA ASP A 98 -5.99 15.41 7.94
C ASP A 98 -5.13 16.64 7.59
N PRO A 99 -5.63 17.58 6.75
CA PRO A 99 -4.94 18.84 6.51
C PRO A 99 -4.74 19.68 7.78
N ASP A 100 -5.62 19.52 8.77
CA ASP A 100 -5.50 20.15 10.08
C ASP A 100 -4.53 19.36 10.99
N PRO A 101 -3.40 19.95 11.41
CA PRO A 101 -2.38 19.25 12.19
C PRO A 101 -2.88 18.73 13.56
N VAL A 102 -3.91 19.34 14.13
CA VAL A 102 -4.48 18.88 15.41
C VAL A 102 -5.31 17.62 15.18
N ARG A 103 -6.22 17.66 14.20
CA ARG A 103 -7.06 16.50 13.85
C ARG A 103 -6.24 15.34 13.30
N ASP A 104 -5.19 15.63 12.54
CA ASP A 104 -4.27 14.61 12.04
C ASP A 104 -3.59 13.84 13.17
N ARG A 105 -3.08 14.55 14.19
CA ARG A 105 -2.49 13.93 15.38
C ARG A 105 -3.51 13.13 16.18
N GLN A 106 -4.75 13.60 16.28
CA GLN A 106 -5.82 12.86 16.94
C GLN A 106 -6.13 11.55 16.20
N ARG A 107 -6.23 11.59 14.87
CA ARG A 107 -6.46 10.39 14.04
C ARG A 107 -5.30 9.40 14.11
N ALA A 108 -4.06 9.88 14.15
CA ALA A 108 -2.89 9.03 14.30
C ALA A 108 -2.95 8.25 15.62
N ARG A 109 -3.20 8.93 16.74
CA ARG A 109 -3.31 8.31 18.07
C ARG A 109 -4.47 7.32 18.18
N ALA A 110 -5.59 7.59 17.51
CA ALA A 110 -6.74 6.68 17.52
C ALA A 110 -6.46 5.33 16.83
N GLY A 111 -5.44 5.26 15.95
CA GLY A 111 -5.03 4.03 15.27
C GLY A 111 -3.93 3.23 15.97
N GLU A 112 -3.46 3.68 17.14
CA GLU A 112 -2.41 3.03 17.95
C GLU A 112 -2.95 2.04 19.00
N LEU A 113 -4.27 1.86 19.09
CA LEU A 113 -4.97 0.86 19.93
C LEU A 113 -5.13 -0.48 19.20
#